data_AF-A0A964L7Q4-F1
#
_entry.id   AF-A0A964L7Q4-F1
#
_cell.length_a   1.000
_cell.length_b   1.000
_cell.length_c   1.000
_cell.angle_alpha   90.00
_cell.angle_beta   90.00
_cell.angle_gamma   90.00
#
_symmetry.space_group_name_H-M   'P 1'
#
loop_
_entity.id
_entity.type
_entity.pdbx_description
1 polymer ?
#
loop_
_entity_poly.entity_id
_entity_poly.type
_entity_poly.pdbx_seq_one_letter_code
_entity_poly.pdbx_strand_id
1 'polypeptide(L)' 'MRALLDSSTLIAAMLPDHVHHSPAHAWLSQAKLGTFEFVVSGHSLAEVYSVLTRLPRTPPITAAEAW' A
#
# COMPACT_ATOMS: atom_id res chain seq x y z
N MET A 1 12.18 -3.89 -16.16
CA MET A 1 11.51 -4.98 -15.41
C MET A 1 10.24 -4.42 -14.80
N ARG A 2 9.14 -5.18 -14.80
CA ARG A 2 7.86 -4.76 -14.19
C ARG A 2 7.62 -5.59 -12.93
N ALA A 3 7.16 -4.98 -11.85
CA ALA A 3 6.77 -5.67 -10.63
C ALA A 3 5.35 -5.28 -10.22
N LEU A 4 4.49 -6.29 -10.08
CA LEU A 4 3.14 -6.13 -9.57
C LEU A 4 3.19 -6.18 -8.04
N LEU A 5 2.81 -5.10 -7.36
CA LEU A 5 2.63 -5.16 -5.90
C LEU A 5 1.17 -5.50 -5.59
N ASP A 6 1.01 -6.51 -4.75
CA ASP A 6 -0.28 -6.97 -4.25
C ASP A 6 -0.87 -5.98 -3.22
N SER A 7 -2.18 -6.07 -2.96
CA SER A 7 -2.88 -5.25 -1.97
C SER A 7 -2.21 -5.36 -0.59
N SER A 8 -1.82 -6.57 -0.16
CA SER A 8 -1.14 -6.81 1.12
C SER A 8 0.17 -6.02 1.25
N THR A 9 0.93 -5.91 0.17
CA THR A 9 2.20 -5.16 0.14
C THR A 9 1.94 -3.66 0.22
N LEU A 10 0.94 -3.16 -0.51
CA LEU A 10 0.56 -1.74 -0.47
C LEU A 10 0.03 -1.34 0.91
N ILE A 11 -0.87 -2.14 1.50
CA ILE A 11 -1.41 -1.91 2.84
C ILE A 11 -0.28 -1.85 3.87
N ALA A 12 0.64 -2.82 3.85
CA ALA A 12 1.78 -2.84 4.77
C ALA A 12 2.68 -1.60 4.59
N ALA A 13 2.94 -1.17 3.35
CA ALA A 13 3.76 0.00 3.07
C ALA A 13 3.11 1.32 3.52
N MET A 14 1.77 1.40 3.57
CA MET A 14 1.02 2.59 3.98
C MET A 14 0.77 2.68 5.50
N LEU A 15 0.99 1.60 6.25
CA LEU A 15 0.75 1.52 7.69
C LEU A 15 2.09 1.42 8.46
N PRO A 16 2.61 2.51 9.05
CA PRO A 16 3.91 2.49 9.74
C PRO A 16 4.02 1.50 10.91
N ASP A 17 2.89 1.16 11.53
CA ASP A 17 2.74 0.21 12.63
C ASP A 17 2.57 -1.25 12.17
N HIS A 18 2.53 -1.52 10.87
CA HIS A 18 2.44 -2.87 10.33
C HIS A 18 3.79 -3.60 10.44
N VAL A 19 3.76 -4.87 10.86
CA VAL A 19 4.98 -5.69 11.05
C VAL A 19 5.85 -5.80 9.79
N HIS A 20 5.25 -5.73 8.61
CA HIS A 20 5.93 -5.76 7.32
C HIS A 20 6.13 -4.37 6.69
N HIS A 21 5.97 -3.28 7.44
CA HIS A 21 6.07 -1.93 6.90
C HIS A 21 7.41 -1.66 6.24
N SER A 22 8.52 -1.88 6.96
CA SER A 22 9.87 -1.61 6.46
C SER A 22 10.18 -2.31 5.11
N PRO A 23 10.02 -3.65 4.98
CA PRO A 23 10.28 -4.31 3.71
C PRO A 23 9.29 -3.91 2.61
N ALA A 24 8.02 -3.65 2.92
CA ALA A 24 7.04 -3.23 1.92
C ALA A 24 7.29 -1.80 1.41
N HIS A 25 7.62 -0.87 2.31
CA HIS A 25 7.97 0.50 1.98
C HIS A 25 9.25 0.59 1.14
N ALA A 26 10.21 -0.34 1.34
CA ALA A 26 11.42 -0.42 0.52
C ALA A 26 11.10 -0.67 -0.97
N TRP A 27 10.12 -1.53 -1.29
CA TRP A 27 9.68 -1.75 -2.67
C TRP A 27 9.11 -0.48 -3.31
N LEU A 28 8.27 0.28 -2.60
CA LEU A 28 7.76 1.56 -3.10
C LEU A 28 8.87 2.59 -3.30
N SER A 29 9.84 2.65 -2.38
CA SER A 29 10.99 3.54 -2.48
C SER A 29 11.85 3.21 -3.70
N GLN A 30 12.10 1.92 -3.94
CA GLN A 30 12.82 1.44 -5.11
C GLN A 30 12.08 1.72 -6.42
N ALA A 31 10.76 1.53 -6.46
CA ALA A 31 9.93 1.90 -7.61
C ALA A 31 10.01 3.41 -7.90
N LYS A 32 9.93 4.26 -6.86
CA LYS A 32 10.05 5.72 -6.97
C LYS A 32 11.42 6.15 -7.50
N LEU A 33 12.47 5.40 -7.20
CA LEU A 33 13.82 5.59 -7.74
C LEU A 33 13.98 5.07 -9.18
N GLY A 34 12.93 4.51 -9.80
CA GLY A 34 12.94 4.03 -11.17
C GLY A 34 13.67 2.70 -11.37
N THR A 35 13.94 1.95 -10.30
CA THR A 35 14.65 0.66 -10.38
C THR A 35 13.84 -0.41 -11.12
N PHE A 36 12.52 -0.30 -11.12
CA PHE A 36 11.58 -1.10 -11.89
C PHE A 36 10.28 -0.33 -12.12
N GLU A 37 9.48 -0.77 -13.08
CA GLU A 37 8.14 -0.23 -13.30
C GLU A 37 7.17 -0.87 -12.30
N PHE A 38 6.63 -0.05 -11.41
CA PHE A 38 5.59 -0.44 -10.48
C PHE A 38 4.25 -0.56 -11.21
N VAL A 39 3.62 -1.72 -11.11
CA VAL A 39 2.26 -1.94 -11.60
C VAL A 39 1.36 -2.42 -10.46
N VAL A 40 0.08 -2.09 -10.54
CA VAL A 40 -0.96 -2.49 -9.58
C VAL A 40 -2.24 -2.83 -10.35
N SER A 41 -2.99 -3.82 -9.87
CA SER A 41 -4.29 -4.15 -10.44
C SER A 41 -5.37 -3.21 -9.90
N GLY A 42 -6.41 -2.92 -10.70
CA GLY A 42 -7.56 -2.15 -10.21
C GLY A 42 -8.27 -2.82 -9.02
N HIS A 43 -8.28 -4.15 -8.97
CA HIS A 43 -8.85 -4.90 -7.85
C HIS A 43 -8.04 -4.69 -6.56
N SER A 44 -6.70 -4.72 -6.64
CA SER A 44 -5.82 -4.48 -5.51
C SER A 44 -6.02 -3.07 -4.93
N LEU A 45 -6.24 -2.06 -5.78
CA LEU A 45 -6.56 -0.70 -5.33
C LEU A 45 -7.89 -0.63 -4.55
N ALA A 46 -8.93 -1.30 -5.05
CA ALA A 46 -10.23 -1.37 -4.38
C ALA A 46 -10.14 -2.07 -3.02
N GLU A 47 -9.33 -3.14 -2.93
CA GLU A 47 -9.09 -3.85 -1.69
C GLU A 47 -8.35 -2.95 -0.68
N VAL A 48 -7.24 -2.30 -1.09
CA VAL A 48 -6.48 -1.36 -0.26
C VAL A 48 -7.40 -0.29 0.33
N TYR A 49 -8.18 0.39 -0.52
CA TYR A 49 -9.12 1.42 -0.07
C TYR A 49 -10.10 0.86 0.98
N SER A 50 -10.70 -0.28 0.69
CA SER A 50 -11.70 -0.86 1.57
C SER A 50 -11.11 -1.37 2.88
N VAL A 51 -9.83 -1.79 2.90
CA VAL A 51 -9.13 -2.20 4.12
C VAL A 51 -8.79 -0.97 4.97
N LEU A 52 -8.16 0.04 4.38
CA LEU A 52 -7.73 1.24 5.11
C LEU A 52 -8.91 1.95 5.79
N THR A 53 -10.04 2.08 5.10
CA THR A 53 -11.24 2.76 5.61
C THR A 53 -12.03 1.95 6.65
N ARG A 54 -11.82 0.63 6.73
CA ARG A 54 -12.50 -0.26 7.69
C ARG A 54 -11.62 -0.71 8.85
N LEU A 55 -10.34 -0.37 8.82
CA LEU A 55 -9.38 -0.76 9.85
C LEU A 55 -9.76 -0.09 11.18
N PRO A 56 -9.92 -0.85 12.29
CA PRO A 56 -10.33 -0.29 13.57
C PRO A 56 -9.16 0.47 14.22
N ARG A 57 -9.00 1.75 13.86
CA ARG A 57 -7.97 2.66 14.37
C ARG A 57 -8.59 3.92 14.94
N THR A 58 -7.84 4.58 15.83
CA THR A 58 -8.21 5.86 16.42
C THR A 58 -7.05 6.85 16.24
N PRO A 59 -7.21 7.90 15.42
CA PRO A 59 -8.38 8.18 14.58
C PRO A 59 -8.54 7.15 13.43
N PRO A 60 -9.77 6.97 12.92
CA PRO A 60 -9.99 6.16 11.71
C PRO A 60 -9.35 6.84 10.50
N ILE A 61 -8.93 6.04 9.51
CA ILE A 61 -8.48 6.58 8.21
C ILE A 61 -9.73 6.92 7.41
N THR A 62 -9.87 8.18 7.02
CA THR A 62 -11.01 8.66 6.24
C THR A 62 -10.92 8.19 4.79
N ALA A 63 -12.06 8.14 4.11
CA ALA A 63 -12.13 7.86 2.67
C ALA A 63 -11.24 8.80 1.83
N ALA A 64 -11.08 10.05 2.27
CA ALA A 64 -10.26 11.04 1.58
C ALA A 64 -8.75 10.82 1.79
N GLU A 65 -8.33 10.27 2.93
CA GLU A 65 -6.93 9.91 3.18
C GLU A 65 -6.52 8.60 2.50
N ALA A 66 -7.49 7.73 2.22
CA ALA A 66 -7.27 6.44 1.56
C ALA A 66 -7.25 6.51 0.01
N TRP A 67 -7.50 7.69 -0.57
CA TRP A 67 -7.54 7.94 -2.02
C TRP A 67 -6.39 8.85 -2.45
#